data_AF-A0A2T7U6F4-F1
#
_entry.id   AF-A0A2T7U6F4-F1
#
_cell.length_a   1.000
_cell.length_b   1.000
_cell.length_c   1.000
_cell.angle_alpha   90.00
_cell.angle_beta   90.00
_cell.angle_gamma   90.00
#
_symmetry.space_group_name_H-M   'P 1'
#
loop_
_entity.id
_entity.type
_entity.pdbx_description
1 polymer ?
#
loop_
_entity_poly.entity_id
_entity_poly.type
_entity_poly.pdbx_seq_one_letter_code
_entity_poly.pdbx_strand_id
1 'polypeptide(L)'
;MKALSVAAFGFILSVQAALAAEPVFPPASRIGIVPPQDMALSKRFSGFENEERAAVITFAEMPAQAFDQLSSGLTKEVLKRQGLEVKSRENVRLGSKNAILVSGTMTRPEIGRKWLLVIKDDAMTGLVVAQVQGGQDGYSDAQIRDALKSVALRHDVSLDEQISALPFRLGEKAGFRPVRVMAGNSVLFTDGPKDTIKSVEQPIMILATSLHPPPPPGERRKQFAQTALYSNQVLKDIRIERSESFRLKGQDWHEIVARATEAESGQPIVVMQSIRFDGDRYVRMVGLTREEQRDQNLPRFRAIADGVETNF
;
A
#
# COMPACT_ATOMS: atom_id res chain seq x y z
N MET A 1 -59.72 -52.98 19.06
CA MET A 1 -59.42 -51.73 19.79
C MET A 1 -57.98 -51.33 19.50
N LYS A 2 -57.74 -50.03 19.39
CA LYS A 2 -56.62 -49.36 18.72
C LYS A 2 -55.25 -49.57 19.42
N ALA A 3 -54.22 -49.51 18.60
CA ALA A 3 -52.79 -49.51 18.91
C ALA A 3 -52.34 -48.28 19.72
N LEU A 4 -51.26 -48.45 20.48
CA LEU A 4 -50.33 -47.37 20.83
C LEU A 4 -48.89 -47.89 20.70
N SER A 5 -48.23 -47.52 19.62
CA SER A 5 -46.78 -47.63 19.46
C SER A 5 -46.14 -46.35 20.01
N VAL A 6 -45.31 -46.49 21.04
CA VAL A 6 -44.46 -45.40 21.55
C VAL A 6 -43.14 -45.46 20.79
N ALA A 7 -42.93 -44.51 19.87
CA ALA A 7 -41.64 -44.29 19.22
C ALA A 7 -40.87 -43.22 20.03
N ALA A 8 -39.75 -43.61 20.64
CA ALA A 8 -38.82 -42.70 21.28
C ALA A 8 -37.90 -42.06 20.23
N PHE A 9 -38.05 -40.76 19.99
CA PHE A 9 -37.13 -39.97 19.18
C PHE A 9 -35.92 -39.56 20.03
N GLY A 10 -34.75 -40.13 19.72
CA GLY A 10 -33.47 -39.71 20.29
C GLY A 10 -32.99 -38.41 19.63
N PHE A 11 -32.86 -37.36 20.43
CA PHE A 11 -32.35 -36.05 20.01
C PHE A 11 -30.81 -36.12 19.89
N ILE A 12 -30.26 -36.08 18.67
CA ILE A 12 -28.82 -35.93 18.46
C ILE A 12 -28.50 -34.44 18.54
N LEU A 13 -27.93 -34.00 19.66
CA LEU A 13 -27.31 -32.69 19.80
C LEU A 13 -26.03 -32.64 18.97
N SER A 14 -26.13 -32.12 17.75
CA SER A 14 -24.97 -31.73 16.95
C SER A 14 -24.33 -30.49 17.56
N VAL A 15 -23.29 -30.67 18.36
CA VAL A 15 -22.42 -29.58 18.79
C VAL A 15 -21.62 -29.13 17.57
N GLN A 16 -22.13 -28.13 16.84
CA GLN A 16 -21.33 -27.41 15.85
C GLN A 16 -20.29 -26.60 16.63
N ALA A 17 -19.06 -27.12 16.68
CA ALA A 17 -17.92 -26.30 17.04
C ALA A 17 -17.86 -25.14 16.03
N ALA A 18 -18.14 -23.92 16.49
CA ALA A 18 -17.95 -22.72 15.69
C ALA A 18 -16.45 -22.61 15.40
N LEU A 19 -16.04 -23.00 14.19
CA LEU A 19 -14.69 -22.70 13.70
C LEU A 19 -14.58 -21.18 13.68
N ALA A 20 -13.67 -20.64 14.50
CA ALA A 20 -13.32 -19.23 14.44
C ALA A 20 -12.86 -18.94 13.00
N ALA A 21 -13.48 -17.95 12.35
CA ALA A 21 -13.11 -17.57 11.00
C ALA A 21 -11.60 -17.25 10.97
N GLU A 22 -10.88 -17.85 10.02
CA GLU A 22 -9.44 -17.68 9.92
C GLU A 22 -9.09 -16.33 9.26
N PRO A 23 -8.00 -15.67 9.69
CA PRO A 23 -7.52 -14.46 9.04
C PRO A 23 -7.13 -14.72 7.58
N VAL A 24 -7.61 -13.87 6.69
CA VAL A 24 -7.25 -13.85 5.26
C VAL A 24 -6.14 -12.83 5.05
N PHE A 25 -5.08 -13.24 4.37
CA PHE A 25 -3.93 -12.39 4.04
C PHE A 25 -4.00 -11.97 2.57
N PRO A 26 -3.99 -10.65 2.26
CA PRO A 26 -3.78 -10.19 0.90
C PRO A 26 -2.47 -10.74 0.31
N PRO A 27 -2.39 -10.90 -1.02
CA PRO A 27 -1.16 -11.30 -1.71
C PRO A 27 0.03 -10.47 -1.24
N ALA A 28 1.15 -11.16 -0.97
CA ALA A 28 2.38 -10.59 -0.42
C ALA A 28 2.28 -9.86 0.94
N SER A 29 1.11 -9.76 1.57
CA SER A 29 1.01 -9.07 2.86
C SER A 29 1.35 -9.97 4.03
N ARG A 30 2.06 -9.41 5.01
CA ARG A 30 2.27 -10.03 6.32
C ARG A 30 1.14 -9.74 7.30
N ILE A 31 0.18 -8.89 6.92
CA ILE A 31 -1.02 -8.56 7.70
C ILE A 31 -2.21 -9.31 7.14
N GLY A 32 -2.95 -9.99 8.00
CA GLY A 32 -4.23 -10.62 7.68
C GLY A 32 -5.30 -10.22 8.68
N ILE A 33 -6.56 -10.28 8.26
CA ILE A 33 -7.73 -10.07 9.14
C ILE A 33 -8.81 -11.07 8.78
N VAL A 34 -9.76 -11.30 9.68
CA VAL A 34 -11.07 -11.82 9.33
C VAL A 34 -11.86 -10.64 8.72
N PRO A 35 -12.11 -10.62 7.41
CA PRO A 35 -12.83 -9.51 6.80
C PRO A 35 -14.28 -9.47 7.30
N PRO A 36 -14.90 -8.28 7.41
CA PRO A 36 -16.33 -8.16 7.58
C PRO A 36 -17.09 -8.99 6.53
N GLN A 37 -18.28 -9.48 6.90
CA GLN A 37 -19.13 -10.24 6.00
C GLN A 37 -19.34 -9.49 4.67
N ASP A 38 -19.21 -10.19 3.54
CA ASP A 38 -19.35 -9.65 2.17
C ASP A 38 -18.22 -8.70 1.72
N MET A 39 -17.16 -8.50 2.49
CA MET A 39 -15.94 -7.85 1.97
C MET A 39 -15.11 -8.82 1.13
N ALA A 40 -14.74 -8.38 -0.07
CA ALA A 40 -13.87 -9.12 -0.97
C ALA A 40 -12.43 -8.63 -0.86
N LEU A 41 -11.47 -9.51 -1.17
CA LEU A 41 -10.09 -9.11 -1.35
C LEU A 41 -9.98 -8.13 -2.53
N SER A 42 -9.33 -6.99 -2.31
CA SER A 42 -9.17 -5.98 -3.37
C SER A 42 -8.17 -6.44 -4.43
N LYS A 43 -8.48 -6.14 -5.69
CA LYS A 43 -7.56 -6.28 -6.83
C LYS A 43 -6.73 -5.02 -7.09
N ARG A 44 -6.99 -3.95 -6.33
CA ARG A 44 -6.47 -2.61 -6.56
C ARG A 44 -5.57 -2.12 -5.44
N PHE A 45 -5.54 -2.78 -4.30
CA PHE A 45 -4.64 -2.43 -3.20
C PHE A 45 -4.51 -3.63 -2.25
N SER A 46 -3.48 -3.63 -1.41
CA SER A 46 -3.37 -4.61 -0.33
C SER A 46 -4.48 -4.34 0.71
N GLY A 47 -5.49 -5.21 0.75
CA GLY A 47 -6.62 -5.08 1.65
C GLY A 47 -7.94 -5.60 1.09
N PHE A 48 -9.05 -5.10 1.61
CA PHE A 48 -10.41 -5.56 1.32
C PHE A 48 -11.33 -4.42 0.92
N GLU A 49 -12.34 -4.71 0.11
CA GLU A 49 -13.34 -3.74 -0.33
C GLU A 49 -14.73 -4.35 -0.44
N ASN A 50 -15.73 -3.49 -0.27
CA ASN A 50 -17.11 -3.75 -0.63
C ASN A 50 -17.68 -2.46 -1.23
N GLU A 51 -17.90 -2.46 -2.54
CA GLU A 51 -18.37 -1.29 -3.29
C GLU A 51 -19.82 -0.93 -2.92
N GLU A 52 -20.69 -1.93 -2.72
CA GLU A 52 -22.11 -1.73 -2.36
C GLU A 52 -22.27 -1.02 -1.01
N ARG A 53 -21.36 -1.28 -0.07
CA ARG A 53 -21.32 -0.66 1.26
C ARG A 53 -20.33 0.49 1.37
N ALA A 54 -19.76 0.93 0.24
CA ALA A 54 -18.77 2.01 0.12
C ALA A 54 -17.65 1.92 1.18
N ALA A 55 -17.14 0.70 1.38
CA ALA A 55 -16.23 0.39 2.47
C ALA A 55 -14.92 -0.21 1.94
N VAL A 56 -13.80 0.26 2.48
CA VAL A 56 -12.48 -0.28 2.16
C VAL A 56 -11.63 -0.41 3.43
N ILE A 57 -10.81 -1.45 3.47
CA ILE A 57 -9.78 -1.67 4.49
C ILE A 57 -8.45 -1.82 3.77
N THR A 58 -7.49 -0.93 4.02
CA THR A 58 -6.18 -0.94 3.37
C THR A 58 -5.06 -1.25 4.36
N PHE A 59 -4.06 -1.99 3.89
CA PHE A 59 -2.91 -2.42 4.68
C PHE A 59 -1.64 -1.73 4.20
N ALA A 60 -0.81 -1.30 5.14
CA ALA A 60 0.51 -0.78 4.90
C ALA A 60 1.51 -1.36 5.91
N GLU A 61 2.70 -1.68 5.40
CA GLU A 61 3.80 -2.24 6.18
C GLU A 61 4.99 -1.28 6.13
N MET A 62 5.50 -0.93 7.31
CA MET A 62 6.59 0.02 7.48
C MET A 62 7.70 -0.61 8.33
N PRO A 63 8.90 -0.01 8.39
CA PRO A 63 9.97 -0.53 9.25
C PRO A 63 9.52 -0.59 10.71
N ALA A 64 10.08 -1.51 11.50
CA ALA A 64 9.74 -1.64 12.92
C ALA A 64 9.90 -0.32 13.69
N GLN A 65 10.90 0.50 13.35
CA GLN A 65 11.14 1.81 13.97
C GLN A 65 10.07 2.89 13.67
N ALA A 66 9.15 2.66 12.73
CA ALA A 66 8.14 3.65 12.36
C ALA A 66 7.02 3.79 13.40
N PHE A 67 6.87 2.82 14.32
CA PHE A 67 5.79 2.80 15.30
C PHE A 67 5.75 4.07 16.16
N ASP A 68 6.89 4.49 16.72
CA ASP A 68 6.95 5.63 17.63
C ASP A 68 6.63 6.96 16.90
N GLN A 69 7.09 7.10 15.66
CA GLN A 69 6.78 8.25 14.82
C GLN A 69 5.28 8.29 14.44
N LEU A 70 4.70 7.15 14.05
CA LEU A 70 3.29 7.09 13.68
C LEU A 70 2.38 7.33 14.88
N SER A 71 2.66 6.65 15.99
CA SER A 71 1.86 6.74 17.21
C SER A 71 1.85 8.15 17.83
N SER A 72 2.97 8.88 17.73
CA SER A 72 3.05 10.28 18.14
C SER A 72 2.29 11.23 17.20
N GLY A 73 2.14 10.87 15.92
CA GLY A 73 1.32 11.62 14.96
C GLY A 73 -0.19 11.41 15.12
N LEU A 74 -0.64 10.41 15.87
CA LEU A 74 -2.07 10.11 16.11
C LEU A 74 -2.70 11.01 17.19
N THR A 75 -2.48 12.33 17.11
CA THR A 75 -3.13 13.31 17.99
C THR A 75 -4.39 13.88 17.34
N LYS A 76 -5.31 14.43 18.15
CA LYS A 76 -6.55 15.03 17.65
C LYS A 76 -6.27 16.18 16.69
N GLU A 77 -5.27 17.00 16.98
CA GLU A 77 -4.91 18.20 16.23
C GLU A 77 -4.29 17.85 14.87
N VAL A 78 -3.38 16.86 14.84
CA VAL A 78 -2.76 16.38 13.59
C VAL A 78 -3.81 15.74 12.70
N LEU A 79 -4.63 14.84 13.26
CA LEU A 79 -5.65 14.13 12.50
C LEU A 79 -6.77 15.05 12.01
N LYS A 80 -7.17 16.06 12.80
CA LYS A 80 -8.14 17.08 12.37
C LYS A 80 -7.63 17.87 11.15
N ARG A 81 -6.34 18.23 11.13
CA ARG A 81 -5.72 18.88 9.95
C ARG A 81 -5.74 17.97 8.71
N GLN A 82 -5.67 16.66 8.91
CA GLN A 82 -5.82 15.65 7.86
C GLN A 82 -7.28 15.30 7.53
N GLY A 83 -8.25 16.02 8.10
CA GLY A 83 -9.68 15.83 7.81
C GLY A 83 -10.34 14.73 8.64
N LEU A 84 -9.75 14.27 9.73
CA LEU A 84 -10.34 13.28 10.64
C LEU A 84 -10.68 13.91 12.01
N GLU A 85 -11.96 13.99 12.33
CA GLU A 85 -12.43 14.37 13.66
C GLU A 85 -12.44 13.14 14.58
N VAL A 86 -11.46 13.09 15.48
CA VAL A 86 -11.23 11.92 16.35
C VAL A 86 -12.35 11.74 17.38
N LYS A 87 -12.98 10.58 17.34
CA LYS A 87 -13.98 10.11 18.31
C LYS A 87 -13.33 9.33 19.45
N SER A 88 -12.44 8.39 19.15
CA SER A 88 -11.72 7.61 20.16
C SER A 88 -10.27 7.37 19.79
N ARG A 89 -9.43 7.19 20.81
CA ARG A 89 -8.04 6.72 20.69
C ARG A 89 -7.78 5.77 21.86
N GLU A 90 -7.44 4.54 21.54
CA GLU A 90 -7.38 3.45 22.51
C GLU A 90 -6.11 2.62 22.26
N ASN A 91 -5.43 2.24 23.34
CA ASN A 91 -4.41 1.20 23.27
C ASN A 91 -5.11 -0.14 23.31
N VAL A 92 -4.89 -0.97 22.29
CA VAL A 92 -5.49 -2.30 22.17
C VAL A 92 -4.38 -3.35 22.12
N ARG A 93 -4.69 -4.56 22.58
CA ARG A 93 -3.82 -5.73 22.42
C ARG A 93 -4.40 -6.65 21.36
N LEU A 94 -3.54 -7.10 20.45
CA LEU A 94 -3.84 -8.05 19.39
C LEU A 94 -2.96 -9.27 19.64
N GLY A 95 -3.50 -10.24 20.38
CA GLY A 95 -2.69 -11.31 20.97
C GLY A 95 -1.62 -10.72 21.91
N SER A 96 -0.34 -10.98 21.61
CA SER A 96 0.81 -10.46 22.36
C SER A 96 1.28 -9.07 21.89
N LYS A 97 0.73 -8.53 20.80
CA LYS A 97 1.19 -7.30 20.18
C LYS A 97 0.43 -6.09 20.69
N ASN A 98 1.14 -4.97 20.87
CA ASN A 98 0.54 -3.70 21.24
C ASN A 98 0.10 -2.96 19.97
N ALA A 99 -1.09 -2.37 20.00
CA ALA A 99 -1.58 -1.54 18.92
C ALA A 99 -2.33 -0.32 19.44
N ILE A 100 -2.47 0.69 18.59
CA ILE A 100 -3.25 1.89 18.85
C ILE A 100 -4.37 1.93 17.82
N LEU A 101 -5.61 1.95 18.31
CA LEU A 101 -6.80 2.11 17.49
C LEU A 101 -7.33 3.53 17.67
N VAL A 102 -7.46 4.26 16.57
CA VAL A 102 -8.12 5.56 16.49
C VAL A 102 -9.38 5.42 15.65
N SER A 103 -10.48 6.00 16.09
CA SER A 103 -11.72 6.09 15.31
C SER A 103 -12.15 7.54 15.20
N GLY A 104 -12.83 7.91 14.12
CA GLY A 104 -13.35 9.25 13.94
C GLY A 104 -14.21 9.44 12.70
N THR A 105 -14.74 10.65 12.57
CA THR A 105 -15.51 11.09 11.42
C THR A 105 -14.56 11.71 10.39
N MET A 106 -14.55 11.15 9.18
CA MET A 106 -13.86 11.75 8.04
C MET A 106 -14.70 12.93 7.54
N THR A 107 -14.05 14.07 7.34
CA THR A 107 -14.68 15.32 6.88
C THR A 107 -14.28 15.68 5.46
N ARG A 108 -13.14 15.15 4.97
CA ARG A 108 -12.61 15.32 3.60
C ARG A 108 -11.79 14.07 3.19
N PRO A 109 -11.71 13.74 1.87
CA PRO A 109 -12.37 14.41 0.75
C PRO A 109 -13.90 14.24 0.78
N GLU A 110 -14.39 13.19 1.43
CA GLU A 110 -15.82 12.90 1.59
C GLU A 110 -16.16 12.69 3.06
N ILE A 111 -17.45 12.83 3.39
CA ILE A 111 -17.95 12.55 4.74
C ILE A 111 -18.04 11.03 4.93
N GLY A 112 -17.54 10.55 6.06
CA GLY A 112 -17.57 9.12 6.37
C GLY A 112 -17.05 8.80 7.76
N ARG A 113 -16.82 7.53 8.00
CA ARG A 113 -16.20 7.01 9.23
C ARG A 113 -14.85 6.39 8.89
N LYS A 114 -13.85 6.61 9.75
CA LYS A 114 -12.49 6.13 9.53
C LYS A 114 -11.91 5.56 10.82
N TRP A 115 -11.19 4.45 10.67
CA TRP A 115 -10.45 3.79 11.72
C TRP A 115 -8.99 3.63 11.28
N LEU A 116 -8.08 3.90 12.21
CA LEU A 116 -6.64 3.72 12.04
C LEU A 116 -6.17 2.76 13.12
N LEU A 117 -5.61 1.63 12.73
CA LEU A 117 -4.98 0.68 13.64
C LEU A 117 -3.48 0.63 13.34
N VAL A 118 -2.66 1.06 14.28
CA VAL A 118 -1.20 0.99 14.20
C VAL A 118 -0.70 -0.13 15.11
N ILE A 119 0.00 -1.10 14.55
CA ILE A 119 0.42 -2.33 15.22
C ILE A 119 1.93 -2.30 15.41
N LYS A 120 2.40 -2.49 16.64
CA LYS A 120 3.82 -2.66 16.96
C LYS A 120 4.18 -4.14 16.84
N ASP A 121 5.12 -4.43 15.97
CA ASP A 121 5.75 -5.73 15.85
C ASP A 121 7.28 -5.57 15.77
N ASP A 122 8.01 -6.63 16.12
CA ASP A 122 9.48 -6.60 16.18
C ASP A 122 10.10 -6.52 14.77
N ALA A 123 9.43 -7.09 13.76
CA ALA A 123 9.90 -7.10 12.38
C ALA A 123 9.33 -5.94 11.55
N MET A 124 8.23 -5.33 11.97
CA MET A 124 7.55 -4.26 11.20
C MET A 124 6.60 -3.41 12.04
N THR A 125 6.20 -2.26 11.50
CA THR A 125 5.02 -1.54 11.95
C THR A 125 3.89 -1.76 10.95
N GLY A 126 2.76 -2.28 11.41
CA GLY A 126 1.56 -2.45 10.59
C GLY A 126 0.63 -1.24 10.70
N LEU A 127 0.06 -0.79 9.59
CA LEU A 127 -1.02 0.18 9.57
C LEU A 127 -2.19 -0.41 8.80
N VAL A 128 -3.33 -0.53 9.48
CA VAL A 128 -4.60 -0.92 8.88
C VAL A 128 -5.54 0.27 8.93
N VAL A 129 -6.03 0.71 7.77
CA VAL A 129 -6.96 1.84 7.65
C VAL A 129 -8.28 1.33 7.12
N ALA A 130 -9.32 1.39 7.93
CA ALA A 130 -10.68 1.14 7.47
C ALA A 130 -11.39 2.47 7.24
N GLN A 131 -12.18 2.56 6.18
CA GLN A 131 -13.07 3.69 5.94
C GLN A 131 -14.38 3.21 5.33
N VAL A 132 -15.47 3.86 5.74
CA VAL A 132 -16.81 3.69 5.18
C VAL A 132 -17.29 5.08 4.79
N GLN A 133 -17.56 5.29 3.50
CA GLN A 133 -18.09 6.56 3.00
C GLN A 133 -19.59 6.67 3.31
N GLY A 134 -20.08 7.90 3.46
CA GLY A 134 -21.49 8.18 3.75
C GLY A 134 -21.83 8.22 5.24
N GLY A 135 -23.12 8.11 5.55
CA GLY A 135 -23.68 8.25 6.89
C GLY A 135 -23.58 7.00 7.77
N GLN A 136 -24.71 6.61 8.39
CA GLN A 136 -24.81 5.41 9.24
C GLN A 136 -24.89 4.11 8.41
N ASP A 137 -25.18 4.21 7.12
CA ASP A 137 -25.26 3.06 6.21
C ASP A 137 -23.87 2.41 6.01
N GLY A 138 -23.86 1.13 5.65
CA GLY A 138 -22.64 0.31 5.50
C GLY A 138 -22.30 -0.52 6.75
N TYR A 139 -21.01 -0.74 7.02
CA TYR A 139 -20.59 -1.51 8.20
C TYR A 139 -20.69 -0.69 9.48
N SER A 140 -21.17 -1.31 10.56
CA SER A 140 -21.19 -0.70 11.90
C SER A 140 -19.79 -0.54 12.48
N ASP A 141 -19.66 0.33 13.50
CA ASP A 141 -18.42 0.47 14.26
C ASP A 141 -17.96 -0.85 14.88
N ALA A 142 -18.90 -1.65 15.41
CA ALA A 142 -18.59 -2.96 15.97
C ALA A 142 -18.00 -3.92 14.92
N GLN A 143 -18.63 -4.02 13.74
CA GLN A 143 -18.15 -4.90 12.67
C GLN A 143 -16.74 -4.54 12.19
N ILE A 144 -16.45 -3.25 12.00
CA ILE A 144 -15.11 -2.82 11.60
C ILE A 144 -14.11 -3.06 12.73
N ARG A 145 -14.47 -2.75 13.97
CA ARG A 145 -13.58 -2.95 15.12
C ARG A 145 -13.28 -4.43 15.36
N ASP A 146 -14.24 -5.33 15.15
CA ASP A 146 -14.02 -6.77 15.27
C ASP A 146 -13.05 -7.27 14.19
N ALA A 147 -13.21 -6.81 12.94
CA ALA A 147 -12.26 -7.11 11.87
C ALA A 147 -10.84 -6.57 12.20
N LEU A 148 -10.73 -5.34 12.67
CA LEU A 148 -9.44 -4.75 13.08
C LEU A 148 -8.81 -5.45 14.29
N LYS A 149 -9.61 -6.01 15.20
CA LYS A 149 -9.12 -6.79 16.35
C LYS A 149 -8.70 -8.21 15.97
N SER A 150 -9.20 -8.73 14.85
CA SER A 150 -8.85 -10.06 14.32
C SER A 150 -7.50 -10.11 13.59
N VAL A 151 -6.73 -9.01 13.60
CA VAL A 151 -5.44 -8.95 12.92
C VAL A 151 -4.52 -10.08 13.35
N ALA A 152 -3.99 -10.77 12.36
CA ALA A 152 -2.90 -11.73 12.48
C ALA A 152 -1.70 -11.26 11.66
N LEU A 153 -0.51 -11.51 12.19
CA LEU A 153 0.75 -11.25 11.51
C LEU A 153 1.41 -12.58 11.16
N ARG A 154 2.03 -12.65 9.97
CA ARG A 154 2.88 -13.76 9.56
C ARG A 154 4.29 -13.26 9.27
N HIS A 155 5.30 -14.00 9.76
CA HIS A 155 6.70 -13.60 9.67
C HIS A 155 7.48 -14.35 8.59
N ASP A 156 6.89 -15.42 8.04
CA ASP A 156 7.59 -16.36 7.15
C ASP A 156 7.57 -15.96 5.67
N VAL A 157 6.91 -14.85 5.31
CA VAL A 157 6.86 -14.41 3.90
C VAL A 157 8.16 -13.72 3.54
N SER A 158 9.03 -14.45 2.85
CA SER A 158 10.30 -13.92 2.37
C SER A 158 10.09 -12.76 1.38
N LEU A 159 11.08 -11.88 1.24
CA LEU A 159 10.99 -10.78 0.27
C LEU A 159 10.80 -11.31 -1.17
N ASP A 160 11.43 -12.44 -1.50
CA ASP A 160 11.32 -13.07 -2.82
C ASP A 160 9.90 -13.59 -3.09
N GLU A 161 9.23 -14.15 -2.07
CA GLU A 161 7.81 -14.52 -2.17
C GLU A 161 6.91 -13.30 -2.36
N GLN A 162 7.18 -12.21 -1.63
CA GLN A 162 6.43 -10.96 -1.80
C GLN A 162 6.60 -10.41 -3.22
N ILE A 163 7.82 -10.41 -3.75
CA ILE A 163 8.13 -9.97 -5.11
C ILE A 163 7.44 -10.87 -6.14
N SER A 164 7.44 -12.18 -5.92
CA SER A 164 6.85 -13.16 -6.84
C SER A 164 5.33 -13.05 -6.95
N ALA A 165 4.67 -12.47 -5.95
CA ALA A 165 3.23 -12.23 -5.93
C ALA A 165 2.81 -10.88 -6.56
N LEU A 166 3.77 -10.07 -7.02
CA LEU A 166 3.48 -8.79 -7.67
C LEU A 166 2.88 -8.98 -9.07
N PRO A 167 2.10 -8.00 -9.56
CA PRO A 167 1.48 -8.10 -10.88
C PRO A 167 2.45 -7.76 -12.04
N PHE A 168 3.75 -7.94 -11.81
CA PHE A 168 4.84 -7.75 -12.76
C PHE A 168 6.04 -8.62 -12.32
N ARG A 169 6.93 -8.92 -13.26
CA ARG A 169 8.18 -9.63 -12.98
C ARG A 169 9.37 -8.68 -13.13
N LEU A 170 10.34 -8.83 -12.24
CA LEU A 170 11.59 -8.10 -12.28
C LEU A 170 12.59 -8.85 -13.16
N GLY A 171 13.11 -8.19 -14.18
CA GLY A 171 14.26 -8.67 -14.97
C GLY A 171 15.58 -8.20 -14.38
N GLU A 172 16.34 -7.43 -15.16
CA GLU A 172 17.62 -6.87 -14.75
C GLU A 172 17.47 -5.90 -13.57
N LYS A 173 18.31 -6.08 -12.55
CA LYS A 173 18.34 -5.23 -11.36
C LYS A 173 19.47 -4.20 -11.38
N ALA A 174 20.40 -4.27 -12.34
CA ALA A 174 21.51 -3.33 -12.51
C ALA A 174 22.28 -3.00 -11.20
N GLY A 175 22.50 -4.01 -10.34
CA GLY A 175 23.16 -3.87 -9.04
C GLY A 175 22.27 -3.32 -7.91
N PHE A 176 21.05 -2.87 -8.19
CA PHE A 176 20.10 -2.48 -7.15
C PHE A 176 19.55 -3.72 -6.44
N ARG A 177 19.37 -3.59 -5.13
CA ARG A 177 18.80 -4.62 -4.29
C ARG A 177 17.34 -4.27 -3.97
N PRO A 178 16.37 -5.16 -4.21
CA PRO A 178 15.05 -4.96 -3.65
C PRO A 178 15.15 -5.04 -2.13
N VAL A 179 14.52 -4.11 -1.44
CA VAL A 179 14.57 -4.05 0.04
C VAL A 179 13.20 -4.19 0.69
N ARG A 180 12.12 -3.87 -0.05
CA ARG A 180 10.76 -4.00 0.48
C ARG A 180 9.70 -3.95 -0.63
N VAL A 181 8.64 -4.75 -0.47
CA VAL A 181 7.38 -4.60 -1.21
C VAL A 181 6.44 -3.65 -0.47
N MET A 182 5.79 -2.75 -1.20
CA MET A 182 4.87 -1.76 -0.65
C MET A 182 3.49 -1.91 -1.31
N ALA A 183 2.45 -1.97 -0.47
CA ALA A 183 1.03 -2.03 -0.86
C ALA A 183 0.65 -3.15 -1.86
N GLY A 184 1.51 -4.17 -2.02
CA GLY A 184 1.28 -5.31 -2.92
C GLY A 184 1.38 -4.98 -4.42
N ASN A 185 1.83 -3.77 -4.79
CA ASN A 185 1.91 -3.33 -6.18
C ASN A 185 3.21 -2.59 -6.52
N SER A 186 4.15 -2.52 -5.58
CA SER A 186 5.39 -1.77 -5.77
C SER A 186 6.56 -2.36 -5.01
N VAL A 187 7.77 -2.10 -5.50
CA VAL A 187 9.03 -2.50 -4.87
C VAL A 187 9.91 -1.28 -4.70
N LEU A 188 10.48 -1.15 -3.52
CA LEU A 188 11.58 -0.25 -3.25
C LEU A 188 12.90 -0.97 -3.47
N PHE A 189 13.78 -0.32 -4.20
CA PHE A 189 15.15 -0.73 -4.47
C PHE A 189 16.14 0.28 -3.92
N THR A 190 17.31 -0.21 -3.54
CA THR A 190 18.44 0.62 -3.16
C THR A 190 19.75 0.09 -3.73
N ASP A 191 20.69 1.00 -3.97
CA ASP A 191 22.08 0.65 -4.23
C ASP A 191 22.95 1.17 -3.07
N GLY A 192 23.15 0.33 -2.07
CA GLY A 192 23.81 0.69 -0.82
C GLY A 192 23.29 -0.11 0.36
N PRO A 193 23.89 0.06 1.55
CA PRO A 193 23.58 -0.77 2.72
C PRO A 193 22.30 -0.39 3.46
N LYS A 194 21.67 0.75 3.17
CA LYS A 194 20.50 1.23 3.93
C LYS A 194 19.18 0.74 3.32
N ASP A 195 18.38 0.03 4.11
CA ASP A 195 17.08 -0.50 3.65
C ASP A 195 15.91 0.43 4.00
N THR A 196 16.20 1.54 4.66
CA THR A 196 15.24 2.56 5.03
C THR A 196 15.63 3.91 4.46
N ILE A 197 14.66 4.62 3.91
CA ILE A 197 14.85 5.95 3.35
C ILE A 197 14.54 6.97 4.44
N LYS A 198 15.55 7.72 4.87
CA LYS A 198 15.37 8.96 5.64
C LYS A 198 15.57 10.17 4.74
N SER A 199 16.63 10.13 3.94
CA SER A 199 16.95 11.06 2.86
C SER A 199 17.59 10.27 1.70
N VAL A 200 17.89 10.93 0.58
CA VAL A 200 18.54 10.31 -0.58
C VAL A 200 20.05 10.20 -0.36
N GLU A 201 20.47 9.41 0.64
CA GLU A 201 21.89 9.22 1.01
C GLU A 201 22.60 8.19 0.13
N GLN A 202 21.83 7.42 -0.61
CA GLN A 202 22.27 6.43 -1.58
C GLN A 202 21.22 6.37 -2.70
N PRO A 203 21.56 5.83 -3.89
CA PRO A 203 20.60 5.71 -4.97
C PRO A 203 19.41 4.84 -4.56
N ILE A 204 18.21 5.34 -4.86
CA ILE A 204 16.95 4.66 -4.59
C ILE A 204 16.12 4.59 -5.87
N MET A 205 15.34 3.53 -6.02
CA MET A 205 14.37 3.42 -7.11
C MET A 205 13.09 2.79 -6.60
N ILE A 206 11.96 3.38 -6.96
CA ILE A 206 10.64 2.80 -6.71
C ILE A 206 10.05 2.40 -8.05
N LEU A 207 9.57 1.17 -8.16
CA LEU A 207 8.82 0.67 -9.31
C LEU A 207 7.44 0.29 -8.80
N ALA A 208 6.39 0.82 -9.43
CA ALA A 208 5.01 0.56 -9.05
C ALA A 208 4.12 0.37 -10.27
N THR A 209 3.11 -0.50 -10.15
CA THR A 209 2.05 -0.64 -11.13
C THR A 209 0.82 0.17 -10.74
N SER A 210 0.11 0.68 -11.73
CA SER A 210 -1.06 1.50 -11.52
C SER A 210 -2.22 0.73 -10.91
N LEU A 211 -2.93 1.43 -10.02
CA LEU A 211 -4.19 0.97 -9.43
C LEU A 211 -5.40 1.52 -10.18
N HIS A 212 -5.18 2.55 -10.99
CA HIS A 212 -6.17 3.20 -11.83
C HIS A 212 -5.75 3.13 -13.30
N PRO A 213 -6.73 3.21 -14.22
CA PRO A 213 -6.44 3.27 -15.65
C PRO A 213 -5.53 4.45 -16.01
N PRO A 214 -4.67 4.31 -17.03
CA PRO A 214 -3.88 5.41 -17.53
C PRO A 214 -4.78 6.49 -18.13
N PRO A 215 -4.33 7.76 -18.13
CA PRO A 215 -4.99 8.77 -18.94
C PRO A 215 -4.91 8.38 -20.44
N PRO A 216 -5.85 8.87 -21.26
CA PRO A 216 -5.83 8.58 -22.68
C PRO A 216 -4.52 9.02 -23.37
N PRO A 217 -4.15 8.40 -24.50
CA PRO A 217 -2.89 8.70 -25.20
C PRO A 217 -2.70 10.17 -25.61
N GLY A 218 -1.47 10.52 -26.00
CA GLY A 218 -1.08 11.86 -26.42
C GLY A 218 -0.72 12.79 -25.26
N GLU A 219 -1.02 14.08 -25.38
CA GLU A 219 -0.62 15.12 -24.42
C GLU A 219 -1.08 14.86 -22.98
N ARG A 220 -2.22 14.18 -22.78
CA ARG A 220 -2.72 13.85 -21.43
C ARG A 220 -1.76 12.94 -20.65
N ARG A 221 -1.04 12.04 -21.32
CA ARG A 221 -0.01 11.20 -20.67
C ARG A 221 1.21 11.99 -20.24
N LYS A 222 1.63 12.98 -21.05
CA LYS A 222 2.71 13.91 -20.69
C LYS A 222 2.33 14.77 -19.49
N GLN A 223 1.14 15.37 -19.51
CA GLN A 223 0.63 16.16 -18.38
C GLN A 223 0.52 15.33 -17.10
N PHE A 224 0.03 14.09 -17.22
CA PHE A 224 -0.01 13.15 -16.10
C PHE A 224 1.39 12.86 -15.53
N ALA A 225 2.38 12.60 -16.40
CA ALA A 225 3.74 12.34 -15.97
C ALA A 225 4.35 13.55 -15.23
N GLN A 226 4.12 14.76 -15.71
CA GLN A 226 4.58 15.99 -15.06
C GLN A 226 3.89 16.19 -13.70
N THR A 227 2.56 16.08 -13.64
CA THR A 227 1.80 16.18 -12.39
C THR A 227 2.24 15.14 -11.36
N ALA A 228 2.49 13.90 -11.79
CA ALA A 228 2.99 12.84 -10.91
C ALA A 228 4.42 13.11 -10.39
N LEU A 229 5.26 13.81 -11.16
CA LEU A 229 6.59 14.23 -10.72
C LEU A 229 6.47 15.36 -9.68
N TYR A 230 5.66 16.39 -9.96
CA TYR A 230 5.47 17.54 -9.07
C TYR A 230 4.75 17.20 -7.77
N SER A 231 3.97 16.11 -7.71
CA SER A 231 3.31 15.67 -6.48
C SER A 231 4.25 14.93 -5.50
N ASN A 232 5.50 14.71 -5.89
CA ASN A 232 6.48 14.02 -5.05
C ASN A 232 6.99 14.94 -3.93
N GLN A 233 6.64 14.61 -2.69
CA GLN A 233 6.98 15.41 -1.49
C GLN A 233 8.48 15.40 -1.14
N VAL A 234 9.25 14.45 -1.68
CA VAL A 234 10.71 14.39 -1.50
C VAL A 234 11.43 15.44 -2.34
N LEU A 235 10.78 15.94 -3.40
CA LEU A 235 11.39 16.84 -4.38
C LEU A 235 10.95 18.28 -4.13
N LYS A 236 11.92 19.18 -3.95
CA LYS A 236 11.74 20.63 -3.97
C LYS A 236 12.45 21.23 -5.18
N ASP A 237 12.03 22.42 -5.59
CA ASP A 237 12.68 23.20 -6.65
C ASP A 237 12.93 22.42 -7.96
N ILE A 238 11.95 21.63 -8.38
CA ILE A 238 12.08 20.72 -9.53
C ILE A 238 12.33 21.53 -10.82
N ARG A 239 13.40 21.17 -11.53
CA ARG A 239 13.77 21.72 -12.84
C ARG A 239 13.89 20.59 -13.85
N ILE A 240 12.90 20.48 -14.74
CA ILE A 240 12.89 19.48 -15.81
C ILE A 240 13.96 19.83 -16.84
N GLU A 241 14.84 18.86 -17.13
CA GLU A 241 15.87 18.99 -18.16
C GLU A 241 15.47 18.26 -19.46
N ARG A 242 14.79 17.12 -19.33
CA ARG A 242 14.28 16.32 -20.45
C ARG A 242 12.91 15.77 -20.11
N SER A 243 11.99 15.80 -21.07
CA SER A 243 10.65 15.22 -20.96
C SER A 243 10.24 14.73 -22.34
N GLU A 244 10.29 13.42 -22.55
CA GLU A 244 10.17 12.80 -23.87
C GLU A 244 9.17 11.66 -23.85
N SER A 245 8.36 11.60 -24.90
CA SER A 245 7.52 10.44 -25.20
C SER A 245 8.17 9.63 -26.31
N PHE A 246 8.18 8.31 -26.16
CA PHE A 246 8.68 7.40 -27.19
C PHE A 246 7.92 6.08 -27.16
N ARG A 247 8.11 5.26 -28.19
CA ARG A 247 7.52 3.93 -28.28
C ARG A 247 8.62 2.88 -28.24
N LEU A 248 8.47 1.89 -27.37
CA LEU A 248 9.43 0.80 -27.20
C LEU A 248 8.66 -0.51 -26.98
N LYS A 249 9.02 -1.55 -27.73
CA LYS A 249 8.37 -2.88 -27.68
C LYS A 249 6.83 -2.82 -27.81
N GLY A 250 6.33 -1.91 -28.65
CA GLY A 250 4.89 -1.73 -28.89
C GLY A 250 4.15 -0.90 -27.85
N GLN A 251 4.77 -0.60 -26.70
CA GLN A 251 4.21 0.20 -25.60
C GLN A 251 4.61 1.66 -25.72
N ASP A 252 3.74 2.55 -25.25
CA ASP A 252 4.04 3.98 -25.16
C ASP A 252 4.75 4.27 -23.84
N TRP A 253 5.74 5.15 -23.90
CA TRP A 253 6.53 5.57 -22.75
C TRP A 253 6.54 7.08 -22.63
N HIS A 254 6.68 7.56 -21.40
CA HIS A 254 7.07 8.94 -21.12
C HIS A 254 8.16 8.97 -20.05
N GLU A 255 9.32 9.54 -20.38
CA GLU A 255 10.46 9.68 -19.48
C GLU A 255 10.71 11.16 -19.17
N ILE A 256 10.92 11.46 -17.90
CA ILE A 256 11.34 12.77 -17.41
C ILE A 256 12.65 12.62 -16.65
N VAL A 257 13.63 13.46 -16.97
CA VAL A 257 14.82 13.69 -16.14
C VAL A 257 14.78 15.13 -15.64
N ALA A 258 14.92 15.31 -14.33
CA ALA A 258 14.92 16.62 -13.69
C ALA A 258 15.98 16.70 -12.59
N ARG A 259 16.43 17.92 -12.32
CA ARG A 259 17.14 18.25 -11.07
C ARG A 259 16.15 18.70 -10.01
N ALA A 260 16.45 18.43 -8.76
CA ALA A 260 15.66 18.87 -7.62
C ALA A 260 16.55 19.01 -6.37
N THR A 261 16.01 19.67 -5.36
CA THR A 261 16.56 19.67 -4.00
C THR A 261 15.84 18.61 -3.18
N GLU A 262 16.56 17.76 -2.47
CA GLU A 262 15.97 16.75 -1.59
C GLU A 262 15.39 17.41 -0.34
N ALA A 263 14.12 17.11 -0.04
CA ALA A 263 13.35 17.87 0.94
C ALA A 263 13.88 17.80 2.38
N GLU A 264 14.45 16.67 2.79
CA GLU A 264 14.95 16.40 4.15
C GLU A 264 16.37 16.95 4.37
N SER A 265 17.31 16.61 3.49
CA SER A 265 18.73 16.97 3.62
C SER A 265 19.13 18.28 2.93
N GLY A 266 18.27 18.84 2.07
CA GLY A 266 18.56 20.05 1.29
C GLY A 266 19.62 19.87 0.20
N GLN A 267 20.05 18.63 -0.04
CA GLN A 267 21.12 18.30 -0.97
C GLN A 267 20.59 18.18 -2.42
N PRO A 268 21.41 18.52 -3.42
CA PRO A 268 21.02 18.39 -4.81
C PRO A 268 20.89 16.93 -5.22
N ILE A 269 19.84 16.63 -5.99
CA ILE A 269 19.56 15.30 -6.52
C ILE A 269 19.11 15.38 -7.97
N VAL A 270 19.27 14.26 -8.67
CA VAL A 270 18.67 14.01 -9.98
C VAL A 270 17.57 12.97 -9.82
N VAL A 271 16.43 13.24 -10.44
CA VAL A 271 15.31 12.32 -10.56
C VAL A 271 15.15 11.87 -12.01
N MET A 272 14.93 10.57 -12.19
CA MET A 272 14.44 10.01 -13.44
C MET A 272 13.12 9.31 -13.18
N GLN A 273 12.08 9.75 -13.87
CA GLN A 273 10.79 9.08 -13.87
C GLN A 273 10.54 8.52 -15.27
N SER A 274 10.22 7.24 -15.36
CA SER A 274 9.67 6.67 -16.59
C SER A 274 8.32 6.04 -16.32
N ILE A 275 7.37 6.30 -17.20
CA ILE A 275 6.04 5.70 -17.17
C ILE A 275 5.85 4.92 -18.46
N ARG A 276 5.61 3.63 -18.33
CA ARG A 276 5.25 2.73 -19.42
C ARG A 276 3.75 2.47 -19.38
N PHE A 277 3.06 2.81 -20.46
CA PHE A 277 1.62 2.59 -20.60
C PHE A 277 1.36 1.27 -21.30
N ASP A 278 0.62 0.38 -20.64
CA ASP A 278 0.41 -1.00 -21.06
C ASP A 278 -1.06 -1.36 -20.94
N GLY A 279 -1.79 -1.25 -22.05
CA GLY A 279 -3.23 -1.47 -22.09
C GLY A 279 -4.02 -0.53 -21.16
N ASP A 280 -4.75 -1.12 -20.22
CA ASP A 280 -5.57 -0.45 -19.21
C ASP A 280 -4.79 -0.11 -17.92
N ARG A 281 -3.47 -0.34 -17.90
CA ARG A 281 -2.58 -0.05 -16.77
C ARG A 281 -1.32 0.70 -17.20
N TYR A 282 -0.52 1.09 -16.22
CA TYR A 282 0.82 1.59 -16.46
C TYR A 282 1.79 1.14 -15.36
N VAL A 283 3.07 1.06 -15.71
CA VAL A 283 4.18 0.91 -14.75
C VAL A 283 4.83 2.28 -14.63
N ARG A 284 5.02 2.77 -13.40
CA ARG A 284 5.79 3.98 -13.12
C ARG A 284 7.02 3.59 -12.32
N MET A 285 8.18 4.01 -12.78
CA MET A 285 9.38 4.00 -11.94
C MET A 285 9.93 5.39 -11.71
N VAL A 286 10.48 5.59 -10.52
CA VAL A 286 11.12 6.82 -10.08
C VAL A 286 12.46 6.45 -9.44
N GLY A 287 13.55 6.79 -10.11
CA GLY A 287 14.92 6.70 -9.59
C GLY A 287 15.36 8.06 -9.05
N LEU A 288 16.00 8.06 -7.88
CA LEU A 288 16.59 9.24 -7.25
C LEU A 288 18.05 8.94 -6.91
N THR A 289 18.92 9.90 -7.23
CA THR A 289 20.36 9.78 -6.98
C THR A 289 20.94 11.15 -6.67
N ARG A 290 22.08 11.19 -5.98
CA ARG A 290 22.87 12.41 -5.86
C ARG A 290 23.34 12.92 -7.22
N GLU A 291 23.49 14.23 -7.33
CA GLU A 291 23.84 14.91 -8.58
C GLU A 291 25.17 14.41 -9.16
N GLU A 292 26.17 14.18 -8.31
CA GLU A 292 27.49 13.66 -8.67
C GLU A 292 27.47 12.20 -9.16
N GLN A 293 26.42 11.44 -8.85
CA GLN A 293 26.25 10.04 -9.26
C GLN A 293 25.33 9.88 -10.49
N ARG A 294 24.91 10.99 -11.11
CA ARG A 294 23.97 11.02 -12.23
C ARG A 294 24.37 10.07 -13.35
N ASP A 295 25.56 10.23 -13.89
CA ASP A 295 25.97 9.54 -15.12
C ASP A 295 26.11 8.03 -14.89
N GLN A 296 26.47 7.63 -13.66
CA GLN A 296 26.48 6.24 -13.25
C GLN A 296 25.07 5.64 -13.16
N ASN A 297 24.12 6.38 -12.59
CA ASN A 297 22.85 5.80 -12.15
C ASN A 297 21.69 5.95 -13.13
N LEU A 298 21.66 7.00 -13.96
CA LEU A 298 20.60 7.15 -14.96
C LEU A 298 20.51 5.95 -15.93
N PRO A 299 21.61 5.42 -16.49
CA PRO A 299 21.56 4.23 -17.32
C PRO A 299 21.04 2.99 -16.57
N ARG A 300 21.42 2.84 -15.30
CA ARG A 300 21.01 1.70 -14.46
C ARG A 300 19.54 1.73 -14.12
N PHE A 301 18.99 2.91 -13.82
CA PHE A 301 17.55 3.09 -13.66
C PHE A 301 16.79 2.69 -14.92
N ARG A 302 17.34 3.01 -16.11
CA ARG A 302 16.73 2.64 -17.39
C ARG A 302 16.83 1.14 -17.68
N ALA A 303 17.94 0.50 -17.33
CA ALA A 303 18.07 -0.95 -17.46
C ALA A 303 17.00 -1.69 -16.64
N ILE A 304 16.77 -1.24 -15.40
CA ILE A 304 15.69 -1.78 -14.55
C ILE A 304 14.32 -1.52 -15.17
N ALA A 305 14.07 -0.29 -15.66
CA ALA A 305 12.84 0.09 -16.36
C ALA A 305 12.50 -0.85 -17.52
N ASP A 306 13.46 -1.07 -18.40
CA ASP A 306 13.29 -1.80 -19.66
C ASP A 306 13.17 -3.31 -19.43
N GLY A 307 13.68 -3.80 -18.31
CA GLY A 307 13.65 -5.19 -17.87
C GLY A 307 12.38 -5.60 -17.13
N VAL A 308 11.44 -4.69 -16.85
CA VAL A 308 10.18 -5.06 -16.19
C VAL A 308 9.26 -5.79 -17.17
N GLU A 309 8.75 -6.95 -16.78
CA GLU A 309 7.73 -7.68 -17.54
C GLU A 309 6.37 -7.54 -16.85
N THR A 310 5.33 -7.32 -17.63
CA THR A 310 3.95 -7.19 -17.14
C THR A 310 3.08 -8.24 -17.80
N ASN A 311 2.17 -8.82 -17.03
CA ASN A 311 1.24 -9.86 -17.48
C ASN A 311 -0.22 -9.37 -17.43
N PHE A 312 -0.43 -8.07 -17.62
CA PHE A 312 -1.77 -7.48 -17.57
C PHE A 312 -2.64 -7.94 -18.72
#